data_AF-A0A7C6WTK6-F1
#
_entry.id   AF-A0A7C6WTK6-F1
#
_cell.length_a   1.000
_cell.length_b   1.000
_cell.length_c   1.000
_cell.angle_alpha   90.00
_cell.angle_beta   90.00
_cell.angle_gamma   90.00
#
_symmetry.space_group_name_H-M   'P 1'
#
loop_
_entity.id
_entity.type
_entity.pdbx_description
1 polymer ?
#
loop_
_entity_poly.entity_id
_entity_poly.type
_entity_poly.pdbx_seq_one_letter_code
_entity_poly.pdbx_strand_id
1 'polypeptide(L)'
;NAAAYGLTAYTVRTVQELREALEKGRNANGPVLYDIKVLPGTMTPGFDSWWRVGVAEVSTQPEVQAAYAAMQEQIKHTRDI
;
A
#
# COMPACT_ATOMS: atom_id res chain seq x y z
N ASN A 1 -1.77 7.98 -22.24
CA ASN A 1 -0.45 7.65 -21.63
C ASN A 1 0.06 8.83 -20.82
N ALA A 2 0.56 8.62 -19.60
CA ALA A 2 1.07 9.68 -18.73
C ALA A 2 2.21 10.52 -19.34
N ALA A 3 2.99 9.93 -20.25
CA ALA A 3 3.97 10.65 -21.07
C ALA A 3 3.36 11.78 -21.91
N ALA A 4 2.10 11.67 -22.34
CA ALA A 4 1.40 12.72 -23.08
C ALA A 4 1.13 13.97 -22.23
N TYR A 5 1.21 13.85 -20.91
CA TYR A 5 1.08 14.96 -19.95
C TYR A 5 2.46 15.46 -19.47
N GLY A 6 3.55 15.01 -20.08
CA GLY A 6 4.92 15.45 -19.74
C GLY A 6 5.57 14.72 -18.56
N LEU A 7 4.98 13.63 -18.08
CA LEU A 7 5.53 12.84 -16.99
C LEU A 7 6.54 11.81 -17.50
N THR A 8 7.56 11.53 -16.70
CA THR A 8 8.41 10.35 -16.92
C THR A 8 7.58 9.11 -16.62
N ALA A 9 7.42 8.20 -17.59
CA ALA A 9 6.61 7.01 -17.42
C ALA A 9 7.40 5.74 -17.77
N TYR A 10 7.36 4.73 -16.89
CA TYR A 10 8.00 3.43 -17.07
C TYR A 10 6.94 2.33 -17.09
N THR A 11 6.95 1.47 -18.11
CA THR A 11 6.18 0.22 -18.09
C THR A 11 7.07 -0.91 -17.60
N VAL A 12 6.66 -1.59 -16.53
CA VAL A 12 7.44 -2.62 -15.84
C VAL A 12 6.71 -3.96 -15.90
N ARG A 13 7.41 -5.02 -16.27
CA ARG A 13 6.89 -6.41 -16.32
C ARG A 13 7.67 -7.39 -15.47
N THR A 14 8.86 -7.02 -15.02
CA THR A 14 9.71 -7.86 -14.19
C THR A 14 10.22 -7.12 -12.95
N VAL A 15 10.60 -7.87 -11.92
CA VAL A 15 11.18 -7.29 -10.70
C VAL A 15 12.49 -6.57 -10.99
N GLN A 16 13.27 -7.06 -11.97
CA GLN A 16 14.52 -6.41 -12.38
C GLN A 16 14.25 -5.05 -13.02
N GLU A 17 13.31 -4.98 -13.96
CA GLU A 17 12.87 -3.71 -14.57
C GLU A 17 12.34 -2.74 -13.51
N LEU A 18 11.65 -3.24 -12.48
CA LEU A 18 11.16 -2.40 -11.38
C LEU A 18 12.32 -1.73 -10.65
N ARG A 19 13.36 -2.50 -10.28
CA ARG A 19 14.54 -1.96 -9.59
C ARG A 19 15.24 -0.89 -10.43
N GLU A 20 15.44 -1.17 -11.71
CA GLU A 20 16.08 -0.23 -12.62
C GLU A 20 15.24 1.04 -12.85
N ALA A 21 13.91 0.90 -12.98
CA ALA A 21 13.01 2.03 -13.13
C ALA A 21 13.02 2.91 -11.88
N LEU A 22 13.03 2.32 -10.67
CA LEU A 22 13.10 3.05 -9.42
C LEU A 22 14.41 3.85 -9.30
N GLU A 23 15.55 3.25 -9.64
CA GLU A 23 16.84 3.96 -9.62
C GLU A 23 16.90 5.11 -10.63
N LYS A 24 16.31 4.93 -11.83
CA LYS A 24 16.21 6.00 -12.83
C LYS A 24 15.28 7.13 -12.37
N GLY A 25 14.13 6.77 -11.79
CA GLY A 25 13.13 7.75 -11.38
C GLY A 25 13.53 8.57 -10.14
N ARG A 26 14.45 8.09 -9.30
CA ARG A 26 15.06 8.91 -8.22
C ARG A 26 15.74 10.18 -8.76
N ASN A 27 16.27 10.12 -9.99
CA ASN A 27 16.97 11.22 -10.64
C ASN A 27 16.10 11.96 -11.65
N ALA A 28 14.83 11.59 -11.79
CA ALA A 28 13.93 12.24 -12.73
C ALA A 28 13.45 13.59 -12.17
N ASN A 29 13.41 14.61 -13.02
CA ASN A 29 12.92 15.92 -12.65
C ASN A 29 11.39 15.95 -12.79
N GLY A 30 10.68 15.96 -11.66
CA GLY A 30 9.21 15.97 -11.63
C GLY A 30 8.55 14.61 -11.41
N PRO A 31 7.22 14.52 -11.56
CA PRO A 31 6.46 13.32 -11.23
C PRO A 31 6.77 12.15 -12.18
N VAL A 32 6.88 10.96 -11.59
CA VAL A 32 7.19 9.71 -12.29
C VAL A 32 6.03 8.73 -12.13
N LEU A 33 5.59 8.13 -13.24
CA LEU A 33 4.58 7.07 -13.24
C LEU A 33 5.23 5.72 -13.53
N TYR A 34 4.96 4.73 -12.67
CA TYR A 34 5.37 3.35 -12.86
C TYR A 34 4.13 2.49 -13.15
N ASP A 35 4.01 2.01 -14.37
CA ASP A 35 2.95 1.11 -14.81
C ASP A 35 3.43 -0.34 -14.65
N ILE A 36 3.17 -0.92 -13.48
CA ILE A 36 3.63 -2.27 -13.10
C ILE A 36 2.58 -3.31 -13.50
N LYS A 37 2.96 -4.19 -14.44
CA LYS A 37 2.10 -5.27 -14.90
C LYS A 37 2.19 -6.46 -13.96
N VAL A 38 1.04 -6.85 -13.43
CA VAL A 38 0.85 -8.04 -12.60
C VAL A 38 -0.13 -8.97 -13.27
N LEU A 39 -0.05 -10.26 -12.93
CA LEU A 39 -1.05 -11.23 -13.37
C LEU A 39 -2.38 -10.96 -12.64
N PRO A 40 -3.52 -10.91 -13.35
CA PRO A 40 -4.81 -10.80 -12.70
C PRO A 40 -4.99 -11.94 -11.68
N GLY A 41 -5.48 -11.61 -10.48
CA GLY A 41 -5.75 -12.60 -9.43
C GLY A 41 -4.56 -13.00 -8.56
N THR A 42 -3.35 -12.44 -8.77
CA THR A 42 -2.20 -12.66 -7.87
C THR A 42 -2.10 -11.62 -6.75
N MET A 43 -3.20 -10.92 -6.46
CA MET A 43 -3.29 -10.05 -5.28
C MET A 43 -3.23 -10.91 -4.01
N THR A 44 -2.66 -10.35 -2.93
CA THR A 44 -2.68 -11.01 -1.62
C THR A 44 -4.11 -11.42 -1.28
N PRO A 45 -4.38 -12.70 -0.96
CA PRO A 45 -5.68 -13.11 -0.45
C PRO A 45 -5.97 -12.34 0.84
N GLY A 46 -7.12 -11.67 0.93
CA GLY A 46 -7.49 -10.98 2.17
C GLY A 46 -7.98 -9.55 2.04
N PHE A 47 -9.00 -9.31 1.22
CA PHE A 47 -9.91 -8.20 1.55
C PHE A 47 -10.54 -8.40 2.94
N ASP A 48 -10.57 -9.65 3.46
CA ASP A 48 -10.92 -10.01 4.84
C ASP A 48 -9.72 -10.01 5.82
N SER A 49 -8.53 -9.60 5.39
CA SER A 49 -7.42 -9.45 6.34
C SER A 49 -7.69 -8.28 7.27
N TRP A 50 -7.29 -8.41 8.53
CA TRP A 50 -7.34 -7.32 9.50
C TRP A 50 -6.22 -6.30 9.20
N TRP A 51 -6.57 -5.02 9.05
CA TRP A 51 -5.64 -3.93 8.76
C TRP A 51 -5.62 -3.00 9.97
N ARG A 52 -4.45 -2.60 10.46
CA ARG A 52 -4.32 -1.64 11.57
C ARG A 52 -4.63 -0.22 11.09
N VAL A 53 -5.88 0.06 10.79
CA VAL A 53 -6.41 1.41 10.61
C VAL A 53 -6.84 1.88 12.00
N GLY A 54 -6.11 2.84 12.58
CA GLY A 54 -6.30 3.23 13.98
C GLY A 54 -7.76 3.57 14.30
N VAL A 55 -8.33 2.91 15.31
CA VAL A 55 -9.65 3.24 15.84
C VAL A 55 -9.52 4.50 16.71
N ALA A 56 -10.53 5.39 16.66
CA ALA A 56 -10.55 6.62 17.42
C ALA A 56 -10.62 6.36 18.94
N GLU A 57 -9.46 6.29 19.59
CA GLU A 57 -9.28 5.94 21.00
C GLU A 57 -10.05 6.83 21.99
N VAL A 58 -10.25 8.11 21.65
CA VAL A 58 -10.90 9.11 22.51
C VAL A 58 -12.41 9.25 22.31
N SER A 59 -13.03 8.40 21.48
CA SER A 59 -14.48 8.47 21.23
C SER A 59 -15.28 8.06 22.46
N THR A 60 -16.34 8.79 22.81
CA THR A 60 -17.26 8.41 23.89
C THR A 60 -18.33 7.40 23.44
N GLN A 61 -18.36 7.03 22.16
CA GLN A 61 -19.35 6.12 21.62
C GLN A 61 -19.01 4.66 22.00
N PRO A 62 -19.94 3.90 22.61
CA PRO A 62 -19.67 2.53 23.08
C PRO A 62 -19.19 1.57 21.98
N GLU A 63 -19.72 1.70 20.76
CA GLU A 63 -19.34 0.88 19.61
C GLU A 63 -17.88 1.10 19.19
N VAL A 64 -17.40 2.35 19.27
CA VAL A 64 -16.02 2.71 18.94
C VAL A 64 -15.05 2.21 20.00
N GLN A 65 -15.43 2.26 21.28
CA GLN A 65 -14.64 1.68 22.37
C GLN A 65 -14.54 0.15 22.25
N ALA A 66 -15.62 -0.53 21.86
CA ALA A 66 -15.60 -1.97 21.60
C ALA A 66 -14.68 -2.31 20.41
N ALA A 67 -14.75 -1.54 19.32
CA ALA A 67 -13.86 -1.70 18.17
C ALA A 67 -12.38 -1.46 18.54
N TYR A 68 -12.11 -0.47 19.41
CA TYR A 68 -10.76 -0.19 19.92
C TYR A 68 -10.22 -1.35 20.75
N ALA A 69 -11.01 -1.91 21.67
CA ALA A 69 -10.62 -3.07 22.46
C ALA A 69 -10.36 -4.31 21.59
N ALA A 70 -11.21 -4.58 20.59
CA ALA A 70 -11.01 -5.68 19.65
C ALA A 70 -9.74 -5.50 18.81
N MET A 71 -9.45 -4.26 18.37
CA MET A 71 -8.21 -3.93 17.66
C MET A 71 -6.97 -4.16 18.55
N GLN A 72 -7.00 -3.73 19.81
CA GLN A 72 -5.90 -3.93 20.75
C GLN A 72 -5.62 -5.42 21.00
N GLU A 73 -6.64 -6.26 21.03
CA GLU A 73 -6.47 -7.71 21.16
C GLU A 73 -5.82 -8.33 19.91
N GLN A 74 -6.23 -7.92 18.72
CA GLN A 74 -5.61 -8.37 17.45
C GLN A 74 -4.14 -7.92 17.33
N ILE A 75 -3.80 -6.74 17.85
CA ILE A 75 -2.41 -6.27 17.90
C ILE A 75 -1.54 -7.22 18.74
N LYS A 76 -2.01 -7.71 19.90
CA LYS A 76 -1.24 -8.65 20.75
C LYS A 76 -0.95 -9.98 20.08
N HIS A 77 -1.81 -10.43 19.16
CA HIS A 77 -1.60 -11.66 18.40
C HIS A 77 -0.65 -11.47 17.22
N THR A 78 -0.33 -10.23 16.86
CA THR A 78 0.65 -9.91 15.82
C THR A 78 2.03 -9.91 16.46
N ARG A 79 2.95 -10.78 16.00
CA ARG A 79 4.35 -10.78 16.46
C ARG A 79 4.98 -9.43 16.13
N ASP A 80 5.56 -8.79 17.14
CA ASP A 80 6.60 -7.78 16.94
C ASP A 80 7.74 -8.39 16.11
N ILE A 81 8.19 -7.63 15.12
CA ILE A 81 9.42 -7.87 14.35
C ILE A 81 10.64 -7.64 15.22
#